data_AF-A0AAN8UD54-F1
#
_entry.id   AF-A0AAN8UD54-F1
#
_cell.length_a   1.000
_cell.length_b   1.000
_cell.length_c   1.000
_cell.angle_alpha   90.00
_cell.angle_beta   90.00
_cell.angle_gamma   90.00
#
_symmetry.space_group_name_H-M   'P 1'
#
loop_
_entity.id
_entity.type
_entity.pdbx_description
1 polymer ?
#
loop_
_entity_poly.entity_id
_entity_poly.type
_entity_poly.pdbx_seq_one_letter_code
_entity_poly.pdbx_strand_id
1 'polypeptide(L)'
;MSPLFTAQTLISSAEDEEEEDDGQHDHNHRRFPSPHHQLLNISCPNIRPRHIFNPTIIRQDFEKEKPVVGVYVYLLNLGSQSKPYAYSYGCAGPVDYGPALAGDGVLPRGEFHPFAALHGGPKSQKALLADLASLVWSAYQVHLVPSLRIPVYFENSLVVQFIHIYASDDKDSNGLDWKLMEKSFMDEVNDGGLLLGDQSLNFKTYEVKYGDCPICSFAISRSVSSYTSRFLFDNYTLIVSEYLDSRRMHQILSDSADEFRRVAGLPEDNFGRVLPVYVFDLDYNTQLLLDRYHQSVAFRYMIVAVRTKSTQTVSDYSCNGRHMFIQTRKLERPLVGSILQSMWGVSPTHLLWSPRHNSTLVDYTWSVGQTPFGPFSESTSLSFVQKDAARRNVLLTSLNYSVTSALDVLESISAHGGDKFLLRQSRHVEFVQRWNVFKYKLDKAISAPSHFEMALYYLRSSDHDLYAMHSLVYHASQELEASLVCFNDPPFPWGSVSTSAVILFAVLYIYTKRDKLFRSKRKQF
;
A
#
# COMPACT_ATOMS: atom_id res chain seq x y z
N MET A 1 17.42 14.00 1.71
CA MET A 1 18.74 13.76 2.31
C MET A 1 18.76 12.28 2.70
N SER A 2 19.58 11.46 2.04
CA SER A 2 19.59 10.01 2.30
C SER A 2 20.39 9.70 3.56
N PRO A 3 19.84 8.97 4.55
CA PRO A 3 20.65 8.47 5.64
C PRO A 3 21.58 7.36 5.12
N LEU A 4 22.89 7.56 5.26
CA LEU A 4 23.88 6.49 5.14
C LEU A 4 23.68 5.53 6.32
N PHE A 5 23.01 4.41 6.09
CA PHE A 5 22.98 3.30 7.05
C PHE A 5 24.13 2.34 6.75
N THR A 6 24.98 2.14 7.76
CA THR A 6 26.10 1.20 7.69
C THR A 6 25.58 -0.23 7.83
N ALA A 7 25.56 -1.00 6.74
CA ALA A 7 25.33 -2.43 6.81
C ALA A 7 26.60 -3.12 7.32
N GLN A 8 26.53 -3.74 8.50
CA GLN A 8 27.66 -4.43 9.11
C GLN A 8 27.50 -5.93 8.87
N THR A 9 28.20 -6.44 7.84
CA THR A 9 28.17 -7.87 7.47
C THR A 9 29.09 -8.66 8.39
N LEU A 10 28.52 -9.49 9.27
CA LEU A 10 29.25 -10.43 10.10
C LEU A 10 29.11 -11.83 9.52
N ILE A 11 30.24 -12.42 9.15
CA ILE A 11 30.33 -13.80 8.65
C ILE A 11 30.79 -14.65 9.83
N SER A 12 29.86 -15.40 10.42
CA SER A 12 30.16 -16.42 11.43
C SER A 12 30.33 -17.77 10.73
N SER A 13 31.49 -18.39 10.91
CA SER A 13 31.78 -19.75 10.47
C SER A 13 31.75 -20.67 11.70
N ALA A 14 30.77 -21.57 11.75
CA ALA A 14 30.79 -22.68 12.69
C ALA A 14 31.72 -23.77 12.13
N GLU A 15 32.77 -24.10 12.89
CA GLU A 15 33.53 -25.34 12.72
C GLU A 15 32.89 -26.37 13.66
N ASP A 16 32.43 -27.49 13.11
CA ASP A 16 31.85 -28.58 13.90
C ASP A 16 32.99 -29.41 14.52
N GLU A 17 33.13 -29.36 15.85
CA GLU A 17 33.91 -30.35 16.60
C GLU A 17 33.06 -31.63 16.78
N GLU A 18 33.46 -32.73 16.13
CA GLU A 18 32.87 -34.05 16.37
C GLU A 18 33.42 -34.62 17.69
N GLU A 19 32.59 -34.68 18.73
CA GLU A 19 32.88 -35.39 19.99
C GLU A 19 32.03 -36.68 20.04
N GLU A 20 32.67 -37.84 20.23
CA GLU A 20 32.00 -39.14 20.32
C GLU A 20 31.23 -39.28 21.65
N ASP A 21 29.94 -39.64 21.58
CA ASP A 21 29.08 -39.86 22.76
C ASP A 21 29.09 -41.33 23.19
N ASP A 22 29.45 -41.59 24.45
CA ASP A 22 29.47 -42.93 25.05
C ASP A 22 28.98 -42.90 26.51
N GLY A 23 27.69 -43.22 26.73
CA GLY A 23 27.22 -43.81 27.99
C GLY A 23 26.36 -43.00 28.99
N GLN A 24 25.05 -43.28 28.96
CA GLN A 24 24.29 -43.85 30.10
C GLN A 24 23.76 -42.98 31.30
N HIS A 25 22.45 -43.16 31.58
CA HIS A 25 21.70 -43.02 32.86
C HIS A 25 21.24 -41.66 33.49
N ASP A 26 19.91 -41.45 33.38
CA ASP A 26 18.90 -41.27 34.46
C ASP A 26 18.60 -39.97 35.27
N HIS A 27 17.28 -39.74 35.36
CA HIS A 27 16.43 -39.13 36.41
C HIS A 27 16.46 -37.63 36.86
N ASN A 28 15.23 -37.07 36.76
CA ASN A 28 14.50 -36.19 37.71
C ASN A 28 14.36 -34.64 37.52
N HIS A 29 13.14 -34.27 37.10
CA HIS A 29 12.29 -33.13 37.53
C HIS A 29 12.87 -31.82 38.09
N ARG A 30 12.48 -30.70 37.43
CA ARG A 30 11.74 -29.57 38.04
C ARG A 30 11.01 -28.70 37.00
N ARG A 31 9.89 -28.08 37.40
CA ARG A 31 9.13 -27.03 36.68
C ARG A 31 9.41 -25.67 37.35
N PHE A 32 9.12 -24.45 36.87
CA PHE A 32 8.34 -23.80 35.78
C PHE A 32 9.00 -22.39 35.57
N PRO A 33 8.53 -21.44 34.71
CA PRO A 33 7.52 -21.44 33.62
C PRO A 33 8.05 -20.94 32.25
N SER A 34 7.17 -20.89 31.24
CA SER A 34 7.45 -20.48 29.85
C SER A 34 7.06 -19.02 29.51
N PRO A 35 7.77 -18.35 28.59
CA PRO A 35 7.19 -17.39 27.65
C PRO A 35 6.97 -18.00 26.26
N HIS A 36 5.98 -17.49 25.53
CA HIS A 36 5.57 -18.01 24.22
C HIS A 36 6.60 -17.78 23.11
N HIS A 37 6.93 -18.83 22.35
CA HIS A 37 7.54 -18.72 21.02
C HIS A 37 6.74 -19.59 20.03
N GLN A 38 6.11 -18.97 19.04
CA GLN A 38 5.42 -19.67 17.95
C GLN A 38 6.36 -19.86 16.77
N LEU A 39 6.54 -21.11 16.33
CA LEU A 39 7.40 -21.49 15.22
C LEU A 39 6.63 -21.52 13.89
N LEU A 40 7.32 -21.12 12.82
CA LEU A 40 6.81 -21.07 11.45
C LEU A 40 6.41 -22.46 10.94
N ASN A 41 5.12 -22.66 10.66
CA ASN A 41 4.64 -23.70 9.75
C ASN A 41 4.47 -23.10 8.35
N ILE A 42 5.24 -23.58 7.38
CA ILE A 42 5.18 -23.20 5.96
C ILE A 42 4.51 -24.35 5.19
N SER A 43 3.56 -24.01 4.32
CA SER A 43 2.66 -24.96 3.68
C SER A 43 2.93 -25.13 2.18
N CYS A 44 4.14 -25.56 1.84
CA CYS A 44 4.35 -26.35 0.63
C CYS A 44 4.55 -27.81 1.09
N PRO A 45 3.91 -28.83 0.47
CA PRO A 45 3.91 -30.19 1.00
C PRO A 45 5.30 -30.86 1.10
N ASN A 46 6.31 -30.30 0.40
CA ASN A 46 7.73 -30.68 0.49
C ASN A 46 8.59 -29.72 1.35
N ILE A 47 8.08 -28.55 1.78
CA ILE A 47 8.74 -27.66 2.75
C ILE A 47 8.17 -27.97 4.14
N ARG A 48 8.37 -29.21 4.61
CA ARG A 48 8.09 -29.55 6.02
C ARG A 48 9.32 -29.15 6.84
N PRO A 49 9.23 -28.19 7.79
CA PRO A 49 10.34 -27.86 8.68
C PRO A 49 10.53 -28.94 9.77
N ARG A 50 10.78 -30.19 9.37
CA ARG A 50 11.24 -31.23 10.29
C ARG A 50 12.75 -31.01 10.53
N HIS A 51 13.07 -30.41 11.68
CA HIS A 51 14.43 -30.19 12.25
C HIS A 51 15.23 -28.95 11.79
N ILE A 52 14.59 -27.90 11.25
CA ILE A 52 15.26 -26.97 10.31
C ILE A 52 15.58 -25.54 10.83
N PHE A 53 15.31 -25.21 12.10
CA PHE A 53 15.78 -23.97 12.72
C PHE A 53 16.22 -24.23 14.18
N ASN A 54 17.47 -23.88 14.52
CA ASN A 54 17.91 -23.76 15.92
C ASN A 54 17.91 -22.27 16.31
N PRO A 55 16.78 -21.71 16.78
CA PRO A 55 16.67 -20.28 17.10
C PRO A 55 17.65 -19.85 18.21
N THR A 56 18.16 -20.80 18.99
CA THR A 56 19.14 -20.58 20.05
C THR A 56 20.44 -19.98 19.54
N ILE A 57 20.91 -20.32 18.32
CA ILE A 57 22.16 -19.80 17.76
C ILE A 57 22.01 -18.32 17.39
N ILE A 58 20.99 -17.98 16.60
CA ILE A 58 20.69 -16.58 16.22
C ILE A 58 20.43 -15.74 17.47
N ARG A 59 19.71 -16.31 18.45
CA ARG A 59 19.44 -15.66 19.73
C ARG A 59 20.72 -15.42 20.54
N GLN A 60 21.62 -16.40 20.62
CA GLN A 60 22.88 -16.27 21.36
C GLN A 60 23.77 -15.19 20.73
N ASP A 61 23.94 -15.16 19.40
CA ASP A 61 24.72 -14.10 18.76
C ASP A 61 24.03 -12.72 18.89
N PHE A 62 22.71 -12.64 18.73
CA PHE A 62 21.96 -11.38 18.93
C PHE A 62 22.05 -10.85 20.38
N GLU A 63 21.94 -11.72 21.39
CA GLU A 63 22.09 -11.35 22.80
C GLU A 63 23.56 -11.03 23.17
N LYS A 64 24.54 -11.64 22.50
CA LYS A 64 25.99 -11.44 22.67
C LYS A 64 26.46 -10.11 22.08
N GLU A 65 25.98 -9.73 20.89
CA GLU A 65 26.40 -8.49 20.23
C GLU A 65 25.69 -7.23 20.77
N LYS A 66 24.58 -7.39 21.52
CA LYS A 66 23.75 -6.31 22.07
C LYS A 66 23.50 -5.16 21.07
N PRO A 67 23.07 -5.47 19.84
CA PRO A 67 23.39 -4.61 18.72
C PRO A 67 22.45 -3.39 18.67
N VAL A 68 23.00 -2.24 18.26
CA VAL A 68 22.34 -0.93 18.37
C VAL A 68 21.22 -0.79 17.34
N VAL A 69 19.99 -0.52 17.81
CA VAL A 69 18.73 -0.28 17.06
C VAL A 69 18.90 -0.28 15.53
N GLY A 70 18.71 -1.45 14.93
CA GLY A 70 18.89 -1.69 13.49
C GLY A 70 18.23 -2.99 13.05
N VAL A 71 18.31 -3.29 11.75
CA VAL A 71 17.82 -4.55 11.18
C VAL A 71 19.02 -5.42 10.81
N TYR A 72 19.03 -6.67 11.29
CA TYR A 72 20.11 -7.63 11.07
C TYR A 72 19.67 -8.68 10.05
N VAL A 73 20.43 -8.77 8.95
CA VAL A 73 20.23 -9.80 7.93
C VAL A 73 21.29 -10.88 8.14
N TYR A 74 20.89 -11.99 8.76
CA TYR A 74 21.76 -13.13 8.98
C TYR A 74 21.91 -13.95 7.68
N LEU A 75 23.11 -13.91 7.08
CA LEU A 75 23.46 -14.75 5.93
C LEU A 75 24.10 -16.05 6.44
N LEU A 76 23.28 -17.06 6.65
CA LEU A 76 23.71 -18.39 7.11
C LEU A 76 24.36 -19.18 5.96
N ASN A 77 25.69 -19.28 5.96
CA ASN A 77 26.40 -20.19 5.06
C ASN A 77 26.46 -21.59 5.68
N LEU A 78 25.58 -22.49 5.23
CA LEU A 78 25.43 -23.84 5.79
C LEU A 78 26.31 -24.90 5.11
N GLY A 79 27.14 -24.54 4.12
CA GLY A 79 27.95 -25.50 3.37
C GLY A 79 27.13 -26.51 2.56
N SER A 80 27.73 -27.67 2.27
CA SER A 80 27.09 -28.76 1.51
C SER A 80 26.25 -29.66 2.43
N GLN A 81 24.94 -29.39 2.52
CA GLN A 81 24.02 -30.11 3.41
C GLN A 81 23.32 -31.30 2.75
N SER A 82 23.14 -32.39 3.50
CA SER A 82 22.44 -33.60 3.03
C SER A 82 20.93 -33.42 2.85
N LYS A 83 20.35 -32.35 3.41
CA LYS A 83 18.95 -31.94 3.25
C LYS A 83 18.88 -30.42 3.05
N PRO A 84 18.15 -29.91 2.04
CA PRO A 84 18.02 -28.47 1.83
C PRO A 84 17.13 -27.83 2.90
N TYR A 85 17.58 -26.69 3.43
CA TYR A 85 16.85 -25.86 4.39
C TYR A 85 15.82 -24.95 3.69
N ALA A 86 14.92 -24.35 4.47
CA ALA A 86 13.72 -23.63 3.97
C ALA A 86 14.00 -22.46 3.00
N TYR A 87 15.22 -21.93 2.98
CA TYR A 87 15.72 -21.03 1.93
C TYR A 87 16.98 -21.64 1.32
N SER A 88 16.82 -22.30 0.17
CA SER A 88 17.91 -22.85 -0.61
C SER A 88 18.18 -21.97 -1.84
N TYR A 89 19.29 -21.23 -1.82
CA TYR A 89 19.86 -20.59 -3.02
C TYR A 89 20.58 -21.58 -3.95
N GLY A 90 20.49 -22.88 -3.65
CA GLY A 90 21.28 -23.97 -4.24
C GLY A 90 20.47 -25.20 -4.64
N CYS A 91 19.16 -25.07 -4.90
CA CYS A 91 18.40 -26.16 -5.54
C CYS A 91 18.82 -26.27 -7.01
N ALA A 92 19.64 -27.27 -7.32
CA ALA A 92 20.18 -27.54 -8.66
C ALA A 92 19.12 -28.10 -9.63
N GLY A 93 18.12 -27.28 -9.97
CA GLY A 93 17.08 -27.61 -10.94
C GLY A 93 16.28 -26.36 -11.35
N PRO A 94 15.47 -26.44 -12.42
CA PRO A 94 14.52 -25.39 -12.76
C PRO A 94 13.49 -25.27 -11.65
N VAL A 95 13.26 -24.06 -11.14
CA VAL A 95 12.29 -23.84 -10.07
C VAL A 95 11.15 -22.98 -10.58
N ASP A 96 10.19 -23.65 -11.20
CA ASP A 96 9.01 -23.04 -11.80
C ASP A 96 8.00 -22.67 -10.68
N TYR A 97 8.14 -21.46 -10.13
CA TYR A 97 7.18 -20.84 -9.22
C TYR A 97 6.35 -19.78 -9.95
N GLY A 98 5.04 -19.74 -9.66
CA GLY A 98 4.09 -18.81 -10.27
C GLY A 98 3.06 -19.50 -11.18
N PRO A 99 2.20 -18.74 -11.89
CA PRO A 99 1.18 -19.29 -12.78
C PRO A 99 1.77 -20.10 -13.95
N ALA A 100 1.57 -21.42 -13.91
CA ALA A 100 2.02 -22.37 -14.93
C ALA A 100 1.08 -22.51 -16.14
N LEU A 101 -0.15 -21.98 -16.06
CA LEU A 101 -1.21 -22.22 -17.05
C LEU A 101 -1.74 -20.95 -17.74
N ALA A 102 -1.38 -19.75 -17.29
CA ALA A 102 -1.84 -18.49 -17.88
C ALA A 102 -0.90 -17.30 -17.62
N GLY A 103 -0.61 -16.53 -18.68
CA GLY A 103 0.34 -15.40 -18.65
C GLY A 103 1.81 -15.84 -18.66
N ASP A 104 2.72 -14.87 -18.65
CA ASP A 104 4.18 -15.10 -18.51
C ASP A 104 4.57 -15.51 -17.06
N GLY A 105 3.65 -16.17 -16.35
CA GLY A 105 3.68 -16.39 -14.91
C GLY A 105 4.59 -17.53 -14.44
N VAL A 106 5.16 -18.32 -15.36
CA VAL A 106 6.31 -19.15 -15.04
C VAL A 106 7.51 -18.22 -15.00
N LEU A 107 8.04 -17.91 -13.81
CA LEU A 107 9.33 -17.24 -13.65
C LEU A 107 10.38 -17.99 -14.49
N PRO A 108 10.80 -17.49 -15.67
CA PRO A 108 11.67 -18.25 -16.54
C PRO A 108 13.06 -18.37 -15.91
N ARG A 109 13.81 -19.40 -16.32
CA ARG A 109 15.18 -19.64 -15.83
C ARG A 109 16.06 -18.41 -16.06
N GLY A 110 16.28 -17.61 -15.01
CA GLY A 110 17.10 -16.39 -15.05
C GLY A 110 16.38 -15.09 -14.66
N GLU A 111 15.06 -15.09 -14.46
CA GLU A 111 14.33 -13.92 -13.92
C GLU A 111 14.16 -13.95 -12.39
N PHE A 112 14.27 -15.13 -11.77
CA PHE A 112 14.59 -15.22 -10.35
C PHE A 112 16.03 -14.76 -10.12
N HIS A 113 16.35 -14.23 -8.93
CA HIS A 113 17.73 -13.88 -8.58
C HIS A 113 18.69 -15.04 -8.93
N PRO A 114 19.73 -14.80 -9.75
CA PRO A 114 20.63 -15.85 -10.22
C PRO A 114 21.13 -16.77 -9.10
N PHE A 115 21.02 -18.08 -9.33
CA PHE A 115 21.55 -19.09 -8.41
C PHE A 115 23.02 -18.83 -8.12
N ALA A 116 23.47 -19.08 -6.88
CA ALA A 116 24.88 -19.05 -6.52
C ALA A 116 25.77 -19.88 -7.49
N ALA A 117 25.21 -20.97 -8.04
CA ALA A 117 25.83 -21.83 -9.05
C ALA A 117 26.14 -21.15 -10.41
N LEU A 118 25.46 -20.05 -10.77
CA LEU A 118 25.82 -19.25 -11.95
C LEU A 118 27.10 -18.43 -11.74
N HIS A 119 27.61 -18.34 -10.50
CA HIS A 119 28.74 -17.48 -10.13
C HIS A 119 30.12 -18.17 -10.11
N GLY A 120 30.36 -19.09 -11.05
CA GLY A 120 31.60 -19.87 -11.14
C GLY A 120 32.85 -19.19 -11.71
N GLY A 121 32.91 -17.85 -11.87
CA GLY A 121 34.07 -17.18 -12.50
C GLY A 121 34.21 -15.68 -12.20
N PRO A 122 35.34 -15.03 -12.49
CA PRO A 122 35.65 -13.68 -11.98
C PRO A 122 34.67 -12.57 -12.43
N LYS A 123 34.04 -12.69 -13.60
CA LYS A 123 32.97 -11.76 -14.03
C LYS A 123 31.71 -11.85 -13.14
N SER A 124 31.50 -13.00 -12.51
CA SER A 124 30.29 -13.27 -11.73
C SER A 124 30.29 -12.69 -10.33
N GLN A 125 31.45 -12.33 -9.76
CA GLN A 125 31.52 -11.71 -8.43
C GLN A 125 30.79 -10.36 -8.41
N LYS A 126 30.85 -9.61 -9.52
CA LYS A 126 30.07 -8.37 -9.68
C LYS A 126 28.58 -8.62 -9.87
N ALA A 127 28.20 -9.71 -10.54
CA ALA A 127 26.81 -10.13 -10.64
C ALA A 127 26.27 -10.52 -9.25
N LEU A 128 27.00 -11.38 -8.51
CA LEU A 128 26.62 -11.85 -7.17
C LEU A 128 26.36 -10.69 -6.21
N LEU A 129 27.17 -9.64 -6.25
CA LEU A 129 26.96 -8.43 -5.44
C LEU A 129 25.70 -7.65 -5.87
N ALA A 130 25.39 -7.57 -7.16
CA ALA A 130 24.16 -6.95 -7.66
C ALA A 130 22.91 -7.80 -7.34
N ASP A 131 23.04 -9.13 -7.41
CA ASP A 131 21.97 -10.09 -7.12
C ASP A 131 21.66 -10.14 -5.61
N LEU A 132 22.70 -10.12 -4.76
CA LEU A 132 22.55 -9.95 -3.32
C LEU A 132 21.97 -8.57 -2.95
N ALA A 133 22.45 -7.49 -3.57
CA ALA A 133 21.92 -6.15 -3.31
C ALA A 133 20.45 -6.01 -3.74
N SER A 134 20.05 -6.64 -4.85
CA SER A 134 18.65 -6.66 -5.30
C SER A 134 17.77 -7.56 -4.43
N LEU A 135 18.27 -8.69 -3.94
CA LEU A 135 17.57 -9.52 -2.95
C LEU A 135 17.33 -8.75 -1.64
N VAL A 136 18.37 -8.11 -1.09
CA VAL A 136 18.27 -7.29 0.12
C VAL A 136 17.32 -6.11 -0.07
N TRP A 137 17.32 -5.50 -1.27
CA TRP A 137 16.37 -4.45 -1.62
C TRP A 137 14.92 -4.97 -1.71
N SER A 138 14.67 -6.10 -2.37
CA SER A 138 13.34 -6.74 -2.43
C SER A 138 12.84 -7.12 -1.03
N ALA A 139 13.70 -7.73 -0.21
CA ALA A 139 13.42 -8.04 1.19
C ALA A 139 13.08 -6.78 2.00
N TYR A 140 13.82 -5.68 1.84
CA TYR A 140 13.52 -4.40 2.49
C TYR A 140 12.14 -3.86 2.07
N GLN A 141 11.82 -3.91 0.77
CA GLN A 141 10.54 -3.44 0.26
C GLN A 141 9.34 -4.28 0.72
N VAL A 142 9.48 -5.59 0.95
CA VAL A 142 8.36 -6.41 1.43
C VAL A 142 8.30 -6.52 2.96
N HIS A 143 9.46 -6.70 3.62
CA HIS A 143 9.54 -7.04 5.04
C HIS A 143 9.86 -5.88 5.98
N LEU A 144 10.05 -4.65 5.48
CA LEU A 144 10.20 -3.46 6.33
C LEU A 144 9.27 -2.34 5.87
N VAL A 145 9.27 -2.00 4.58
CA VAL A 145 8.47 -0.90 4.04
C VAL A 145 7.54 -1.36 2.90
N PRO A 146 6.59 -2.29 3.17
CA PRO A 146 5.58 -2.65 2.18
C PRO A 146 4.79 -1.43 1.70
N SER A 147 4.49 -1.46 0.41
CA SER A 147 3.79 -0.38 -0.28
C SER A 147 2.34 -0.18 0.21
N LEU A 148 1.86 1.05 0.09
CA LEU A 148 0.47 1.42 0.33
C LEU A 148 -0.38 1.03 -0.89
N ARG A 149 -1.33 0.10 -0.72
CA ARG A 149 -2.19 -0.38 -1.82
C ARG A 149 -3.32 0.61 -2.16
N ILE A 150 -3.92 1.22 -1.15
CA ILE A 150 -5.01 2.20 -1.26
C ILE A 150 -4.86 3.27 -0.17
N PRO A 151 -5.34 4.52 -0.40
CA PRO A 151 -5.35 5.54 0.65
C PRO A 151 -6.29 5.15 1.79
N VAL A 152 -5.81 5.29 3.02
CA VAL A 152 -6.50 4.95 4.27
C VAL A 152 -6.52 6.16 5.19
N TYR A 153 -7.70 6.74 5.39
CA TYR A 153 -7.89 7.86 6.31
C TYR A 153 -8.03 7.37 7.76
N PHE A 154 -7.65 8.22 8.71
CA PHE A 154 -7.86 7.94 10.12
C PHE A 154 -9.34 8.06 10.48
N GLU A 155 -9.89 7.00 11.08
CA GLU A 155 -11.26 6.96 11.59
C GLU A 155 -11.24 6.35 13.00
N ASN A 156 -11.96 6.96 13.96
CA ASN A 156 -11.94 6.53 15.37
C ASN A 156 -12.64 5.17 15.61
N SER A 157 -13.61 4.83 14.76
CA SER A 157 -14.34 3.55 14.85
C SER A 157 -14.28 2.82 13.52
N LEU A 158 -13.79 1.58 13.57
CA LEU A 158 -13.66 0.66 12.45
C LEU A 158 -14.63 -0.49 12.68
N VAL A 159 -15.53 -0.74 11.73
CA VAL A 159 -16.53 -1.81 11.82
C VAL A 159 -16.41 -2.73 10.62
N VAL A 160 -16.10 -4.00 10.87
CA VAL A 160 -16.13 -5.04 9.82
C VAL A 160 -17.47 -5.76 9.90
N GLN A 161 -18.26 -5.68 8.82
CA GLN A 161 -19.57 -6.33 8.72
C GLN A 161 -19.46 -7.56 7.82
N PHE A 162 -19.42 -8.75 8.40
CA PHE A 162 -19.53 -10.01 7.67
C PHE A 162 -20.98 -10.22 7.21
N ILE A 163 -21.19 -10.42 5.92
CA ILE A 163 -22.50 -10.64 5.30
C ILE A 163 -22.45 -12.01 4.62
N HIS A 164 -22.91 -13.04 5.33
CA HIS A 164 -22.92 -14.43 4.85
C HIS A 164 -24.16 -14.69 4.01
N ILE A 165 -23.97 -14.79 2.70
CA ILE A 165 -25.02 -15.06 1.72
C ILE A 165 -25.03 -16.55 1.45
N TYR A 166 -25.95 -17.29 2.09
CA TYR A 166 -25.96 -18.76 2.08
C TYR A 166 -27.08 -19.33 1.20
N ALA A 167 -26.74 -20.31 0.36
CA ALA A 167 -27.69 -20.98 -0.54
C ALA A 167 -28.27 -22.29 0.01
N SER A 168 -27.51 -23.03 0.82
CA SER A 168 -27.92 -24.28 1.47
C SER A 168 -28.51 -24.01 2.85
N ASP A 169 -29.62 -24.67 3.20
CA ASP A 169 -30.16 -24.65 4.56
C ASP A 169 -29.24 -25.36 5.56
N ASP A 170 -28.49 -26.38 5.11
CA ASP A 170 -27.37 -26.95 5.86
C ASP A 170 -26.14 -26.03 5.74
N LYS A 171 -25.89 -25.27 6.81
CA LYS A 171 -24.75 -24.35 6.95
C LYS A 171 -23.47 -25.11 7.34
N ASP A 172 -22.71 -25.57 6.35
CA ASP A 172 -21.36 -26.10 6.60
C ASP A 172 -20.41 -24.98 7.07
N SER A 173 -20.13 -24.90 8.37
CA SER A 173 -19.21 -23.91 8.93
C SER A 173 -17.72 -24.23 8.70
N ASN A 174 -17.38 -25.37 8.09
CA ASN A 174 -15.99 -25.73 7.82
C ASN A 174 -15.37 -24.75 6.81
N GLY A 175 -14.22 -24.18 7.17
CA GLY A 175 -13.56 -23.16 6.35
C GLY A 175 -14.18 -21.75 6.45
N LEU A 176 -15.06 -21.49 7.42
CA LEU A 176 -15.68 -20.18 7.63
C LEU A 176 -15.95 -19.89 9.12
N ASP A 177 -14.92 -19.94 9.95
CA ASP A 177 -15.01 -19.55 11.37
C ASP A 177 -14.82 -18.03 11.55
N TRP A 178 -15.94 -17.32 11.77
CA TRP A 178 -15.94 -15.88 12.07
C TRP A 178 -15.12 -15.53 13.32
N LYS A 179 -15.15 -16.38 14.36
CA LYS A 179 -14.45 -16.13 15.63
C LYS A 179 -12.95 -16.29 15.48
N LEU A 180 -12.50 -17.23 14.63
CA LEU A 180 -11.08 -17.39 14.31
C LEU A 180 -10.53 -16.15 13.58
N MET A 181 -11.30 -15.61 12.63
CA MET A 181 -10.93 -14.38 11.92
C MET A 181 -10.93 -13.16 12.85
N GLU A 182 -12.00 -12.95 13.63
CA GLU A 182 -12.07 -11.90 14.65
C GLU A 182 -10.88 -11.97 15.61
N LYS A 183 -10.61 -13.16 16.17
CA LYS A 183 -9.47 -13.40 17.06
C LYS A 183 -8.13 -13.03 16.43
N SER A 184 -7.94 -13.37 15.14
CA SER A 184 -6.69 -13.09 14.41
C SER A 184 -6.40 -11.59 14.29
N PHE A 185 -7.40 -10.72 14.45
CA PHE A 185 -7.22 -9.28 14.62
C PHE A 185 -7.22 -8.86 16.09
N MET A 186 -8.17 -9.33 16.90
CA MET A 186 -8.37 -8.87 18.28
C MET A 186 -7.20 -9.24 19.21
N ASP A 187 -6.52 -10.36 19.01
CA ASP A 187 -5.27 -10.68 19.73
C ASP A 187 -4.23 -9.55 19.50
N GLU A 188 -4.11 -9.08 18.26
CA GLU A 188 -3.18 -8.01 17.84
C GLU A 188 -3.63 -6.59 18.20
N VAL A 189 -4.92 -6.40 18.48
CA VAL A 189 -5.46 -5.19 19.10
C VAL A 189 -5.11 -5.17 20.59
N ASN A 190 -5.32 -6.29 21.29
CA ASN A 190 -5.06 -6.43 22.72
C ASN A 190 -3.56 -6.27 23.05
N ASP A 191 -2.68 -6.80 22.20
CA ASP A 191 -1.22 -6.63 22.30
C ASP A 191 -0.74 -5.21 21.91
N GLY A 192 -1.66 -4.30 21.55
CA GLY A 192 -1.31 -2.93 21.16
C GLY A 192 -0.48 -2.88 19.86
N GLY A 193 -0.69 -3.81 18.94
CA GLY A 193 0.07 -3.96 17.69
C GLY A 193 -0.59 -3.31 16.46
N LEU A 194 -1.91 -3.37 16.34
CA LEU A 194 -2.62 -3.06 15.09
C LEU A 194 -3.21 -1.64 14.98
N LEU A 195 -3.91 -1.17 16.02
CA LEU A 195 -4.67 0.09 15.98
C LEU A 195 -3.79 1.32 16.24
N LEU A 196 -4.20 2.50 15.78
CA LEU A 196 -3.49 3.76 15.98
C LEU A 196 -4.33 4.74 16.80
N GLY A 197 -3.77 5.31 17.88
CA GLY A 197 -4.48 6.21 18.78
C GLY A 197 -5.74 5.61 19.39
N ASP A 198 -6.76 6.45 19.56
CA ASP A 198 -8.07 6.09 20.16
C ASP A 198 -8.97 5.26 19.19
N GLN A 199 -8.37 4.44 18.33
CA GLN A 199 -9.10 3.58 17.42
C GLN A 199 -9.78 2.41 18.13
N SER A 200 -11.01 2.12 17.70
CA SER A 200 -11.79 0.95 18.10
C SER A 200 -12.07 0.07 16.88
N LEU A 201 -12.03 -1.25 17.07
CA LEU A 201 -12.34 -2.24 16.04
C LEU A 201 -13.47 -3.15 16.54
N ASN A 202 -14.58 -3.20 15.80
CA ASN A 202 -15.72 -4.04 16.10
C ASN A 202 -16.05 -4.95 14.91
N PHE A 203 -16.48 -6.17 15.20
CA PHE A 203 -16.99 -7.11 14.19
C PHE A 203 -18.51 -7.27 14.36
N LYS A 204 -19.23 -7.35 13.24
CA LYS A 204 -20.65 -7.69 13.19
C LYS A 204 -20.85 -8.76 12.13
N THR A 205 -21.76 -9.71 12.38
CA THR A 205 -22.09 -10.77 11.42
C THR A 205 -23.58 -10.77 11.15
N TYR A 206 -23.92 -10.83 9.87
CA TYR A 206 -25.27 -10.90 9.34
C TYR A 206 -25.39 -12.08 8.38
N GLU A 207 -26.57 -12.69 8.33
CA GLU A 207 -26.86 -13.84 7.48
C GLU A 207 -28.00 -13.49 6.53
N VAL A 208 -27.85 -13.84 5.26
CA VAL A 208 -28.82 -13.55 4.19
C VAL A 208 -29.03 -14.83 3.39
N LYS A 209 -30.28 -15.30 3.28
CA LYS A 209 -30.57 -16.45 2.42
C LYS A 209 -30.50 -16.04 0.96
N TYR A 210 -29.69 -16.75 0.17
CA TYR A 210 -29.46 -16.43 -1.26
C TYR A 210 -30.75 -16.44 -2.08
N GLY A 211 -31.67 -17.37 -1.78
CA GLY A 211 -32.98 -17.47 -2.44
C GLY A 211 -33.90 -16.27 -2.19
N ASP A 212 -33.76 -15.61 -1.03
CA ASP A 212 -34.59 -14.47 -0.62
C ASP A 212 -33.95 -13.12 -1.03
N CYS A 213 -32.81 -13.17 -1.74
CA CYS A 213 -32.03 -12.00 -2.14
C CYS A 213 -31.96 -11.88 -3.69
N PRO A 214 -32.91 -11.19 -4.34
CA PRO A 214 -32.90 -10.98 -5.80
C PRO A 214 -31.62 -10.30 -6.31
N ILE A 215 -31.05 -9.38 -5.52
CA ILE A 215 -29.77 -8.73 -5.84
C ILE A 215 -28.63 -9.73 -5.87
N CYS A 216 -28.59 -10.69 -4.93
CA CYS A 216 -27.55 -11.72 -4.87
C CYS A 216 -27.60 -12.63 -6.10
N SER A 217 -28.80 -13.05 -6.51
CA SER A 217 -28.99 -13.91 -7.68
C SER A 217 -28.68 -13.17 -8.99
N PHE A 218 -29.06 -11.90 -9.09
CA PHE A 218 -28.68 -11.03 -10.21
C PHE A 218 -27.18 -10.79 -10.29
N ALA A 219 -26.52 -10.47 -9.16
CA ALA A 219 -25.07 -10.23 -9.10
C ALA A 219 -24.28 -11.45 -9.59
N ILE A 220 -24.61 -12.65 -9.09
CA ILE A 220 -23.97 -13.89 -9.53
C ILE A 220 -24.25 -14.17 -11.01
N SER A 221 -25.51 -14.23 -11.43
CA SER A 221 -25.86 -14.58 -12.82
C SER A 221 -25.31 -13.60 -13.87
N ARG A 222 -25.16 -12.31 -13.52
CA ARG A 222 -24.59 -11.29 -14.42
C ARG A 222 -23.06 -11.25 -14.42
N SER A 223 -22.43 -11.76 -13.36
CA SER A 223 -20.96 -11.75 -13.21
C SER A 223 -20.29 -13.07 -13.58
N VAL A 224 -21.04 -14.19 -13.68
CA VAL A 224 -20.51 -15.44 -14.25
C VAL A 224 -20.04 -15.19 -15.68
N SER A 225 -18.83 -15.66 -15.98
CA SER A 225 -18.22 -15.65 -17.31
C SER A 225 -17.44 -16.94 -17.51
N SER A 226 -17.43 -17.46 -18.73
CA SER A 226 -16.65 -18.66 -19.09
C SER A 226 -15.26 -18.29 -19.60
N TYR A 227 -14.28 -19.17 -19.37
CA TYR A 227 -12.96 -19.13 -20.00
C TYR A 227 -12.56 -20.53 -20.47
N THR A 228 -11.69 -20.60 -21.48
CA THR A 228 -11.14 -21.87 -21.98
C THR A 228 -9.67 -21.95 -21.61
N SER A 229 -9.33 -22.93 -20.77
CA SER A 229 -7.95 -23.31 -20.44
C SER A 229 -7.46 -24.45 -21.34
N ARG A 230 -6.16 -24.47 -21.62
CA ARG A 230 -5.50 -25.49 -22.45
C ARG A 230 -4.57 -26.33 -21.59
N PHE A 231 -4.96 -27.57 -21.31
CA PHE A 231 -4.14 -28.50 -20.54
C PHE A 231 -3.37 -29.43 -21.49
N LEU A 232 -2.06 -29.54 -21.27
CA LEU A 232 -1.21 -30.53 -21.91
C LEU A 232 -1.01 -31.70 -20.93
N PHE A 233 -1.79 -32.75 -21.13
CA PHE A 233 -1.49 -34.07 -20.58
C PHE A 233 -0.66 -34.81 -21.65
N ASP A 234 -1.18 -35.88 -22.26
CA ASP A 234 -0.53 -36.50 -23.44
C ASP A 234 -0.88 -35.80 -24.77
N ASN A 235 -2.04 -35.13 -24.80
CA ASN A 235 -2.51 -34.31 -25.91
C ASN A 235 -3.08 -32.99 -25.37
N TYR A 236 -3.13 -31.96 -26.22
CA TYR A 236 -3.77 -30.70 -25.87
C TYR A 236 -5.27 -30.84 -25.73
N THR A 237 -5.78 -30.73 -24.51
CA THR A 237 -7.20 -30.72 -24.19
C THR A 237 -7.64 -29.28 -23.87
N LEU A 238 -8.81 -28.89 -24.36
CA LEU A 238 -9.45 -27.62 -24.04
C LEU A 238 -10.53 -27.88 -22.99
N ILE A 239 -10.41 -27.25 -21.83
CA ILE A 239 -11.39 -27.33 -20.76
C ILE A 239 -12.03 -25.96 -20.62
N VAL A 240 -13.37 -25.91 -20.75
CA VAL A 240 -14.17 -24.71 -20.49
C VAL A 240 -14.55 -24.70 -19.02
N SER A 241 -14.19 -23.63 -18.33
CA SER A 241 -14.43 -23.41 -16.90
C SER A 241 -15.14 -22.07 -16.70
N GLU A 242 -15.85 -21.92 -15.59
CA GLU A 242 -16.57 -20.70 -15.23
C GLU A 242 -15.86 -19.94 -14.10
N TYR A 243 -15.99 -18.62 -14.09
CA TYR A 243 -15.48 -17.75 -13.05
C TYR A 243 -16.42 -16.56 -12.84
N LEU A 244 -16.25 -15.86 -11.71
CA LEU A 244 -16.99 -14.64 -11.40
C LEU A 244 -16.09 -13.42 -11.68
N ASP A 245 -16.55 -12.52 -12.54
CA ASP A 245 -15.91 -11.22 -12.79
C ASP A 245 -16.06 -10.34 -11.55
N SER A 246 -14.95 -10.10 -10.83
CA SER A 246 -15.00 -9.37 -9.55
C SER A 246 -15.36 -7.90 -9.74
N ARG A 247 -15.02 -7.30 -10.89
CA ARG A 247 -15.35 -5.92 -11.22
C ARG A 247 -16.85 -5.75 -11.45
N ARG A 248 -17.50 -6.70 -12.11
CA ARG A 248 -18.98 -6.71 -12.25
C ARG A 248 -19.67 -6.91 -10.91
N MET A 249 -19.19 -7.86 -10.09
CA MET A 249 -19.70 -8.04 -8.73
C MET A 249 -19.61 -6.75 -7.92
N HIS A 250 -18.46 -6.07 -7.94
CA HIS A 250 -18.24 -4.80 -7.25
C HIS A 250 -19.19 -3.70 -7.74
N GLN A 251 -19.36 -3.55 -9.06
CA GLN A 251 -20.29 -2.57 -9.65
C GLN A 251 -21.72 -2.84 -9.19
N ILE A 252 -22.24 -4.05 -9.39
CA ILE A 252 -23.63 -4.40 -9.04
C ILE A 252 -23.89 -4.20 -7.54
N LEU A 253 -22.98 -4.66 -6.67
CA LEU A 253 -23.13 -4.52 -5.21
C LEU A 253 -22.96 -3.06 -4.73
N SER A 254 -22.21 -2.23 -5.46
CA SER A 254 -22.08 -0.81 -5.17
C SER A 254 -23.33 -0.03 -5.59
N ASP A 255 -23.83 -0.30 -6.80
CA ASP A 255 -25.00 0.37 -7.38
C ASP A 255 -26.31 0.01 -6.65
N SER A 256 -26.35 -1.17 -6.01
CA SER A 256 -27.52 -1.68 -5.26
C SER A 256 -27.33 -1.71 -3.74
N ALA A 257 -26.31 -1.03 -3.19
CA ALA A 257 -25.91 -1.16 -1.79
C ALA A 257 -27.04 -0.87 -0.77
N ASP A 258 -27.82 0.18 -1.00
CA ASP A 258 -28.88 0.60 -0.07
C ASP A 258 -30.13 -0.29 -0.18
N GLU A 259 -30.49 -0.71 -1.40
CA GLU A 259 -31.55 -1.70 -1.61
C GLU A 259 -31.16 -3.07 -1.02
N PHE A 260 -29.90 -3.47 -1.16
CA PHE A 260 -29.37 -4.69 -0.54
C PHE A 260 -29.53 -4.64 0.98
N ARG A 261 -29.12 -3.54 1.63
CA ARG A 261 -29.28 -3.35 3.08
C ARG A 261 -30.74 -3.46 3.51
N ARG A 262 -31.65 -2.83 2.75
CA ARG A 262 -33.10 -2.88 3.00
C ARG A 262 -33.65 -4.30 2.91
N VAL A 263 -33.33 -5.04 1.85
CA VAL A 263 -33.79 -6.42 1.62
C VAL A 263 -33.17 -7.39 2.65
N ALA A 264 -31.90 -7.20 3.00
CA ALA A 264 -31.19 -7.99 3.99
C ALA A 264 -31.48 -7.61 5.46
N GLY A 265 -32.35 -6.61 5.71
CA GLY A 265 -32.70 -6.15 7.07
C GLY A 265 -31.53 -5.58 7.88
N LEU A 266 -30.51 -5.04 7.20
CA LEU A 266 -29.30 -4.53 7.85
C LEU A 266 -29.54 -3.14 8.45
N PRO A 267 -29.12 -2.88 9.70
CA PRO A 267 -29.29 -1.57 10.32
C PRO A 267 -28.36 -0.52 9.69
N GLU A 268 -28.84 0.72 9.60
CA GLU A 268 -28.04 1.89 9.23
C GLU A 268 -27.11 2.29 10.39
N ASP A 269 -25.92 1.69 10.43
CA ASP A 269 -24.83 2.11 11.33
C ASP A 269 -24.23 3.45 10.84
N ASN A 270 -24.64 4.56 11.47
CA ASN A 270 -24.29 5.92 11.03
C ASN A 270 -22.93 6.47 11.53
N PHE A 271 -22.11 5.66 12.21
CA PHE A 271 -20.87 6.15 12.84
C PHE A 271 -19.66 5.24 12.56
N GLY A 272 -18.58 5.85 12.05
CA GLY A 272 -17.31 5.20 11.78
C GLY A 272 -17.20 4.58 10.39
N ARG A 273 -16.04 3.96 10.13
CA ARG A 273 -15.73 3.32 8.85
C ARG A 273 -16.24 1.88 8.82
N VAL A 274 -17.34 1.69 8.11
CA VAL A 274 -17.94 0.37 7.87
C VAL A 274 -17.31 -0.28 6.64
N LEU A 275 -16.84 -1.53 6.79
CA LEU A 275 -16.36 -2.38 5.70
C LEU A 275 -17.27 -3.61 5.56
N PRO A 276 -18.17 -3.66 4.56
CA PRO A 276 -18.95 -4.85 4.25
C PRO A 276 -18.06 -5.92 3.59
N VAL A 277 -18.21 -7.16 4.08
CA VAL A 277 -17.53 -8.35 3.61
C VAL A 277 -18.59 -9.35 3.14
N TYR A 278 -18.89 -9.30 1.84
CA TYR A 278 -19.87 -10.17 1.20
C TYR A 278 -19.27 -11.55 0.97
N VAL A 279 -19.80 -12.57 1.62
CA VAL A 279 -19.36 -13.96 1.48
C VAL A 279 -20.46 -14.78 0.82
N PHE A 280 -20.31 -15.05 -0.47
CA PHE A 280 -21.22 -15.88 -1.26
C PHE A 280 -20.89 -17.35 -1.06
N ASP A 281 -21.75 -18.05 -0.32
CA ASP A 281 -21.69 -19.47 -0.03
C ASP A 281 -22.71 -20.22 -0.90
N LEU A 282 -22.26 -20.55 -2.11
CA LEU A 282 -23.12 -20.99 -3.21
C LEU A 282 -23.22 -22.52 -3.26
N ASP A 283 -24.42 -23.03 -3.45
CA ASP A 283 -24.68 -24.47 -3.49
C ASP A 283 -24.35 -25.12 -4.85
N TYR A 284 -23.32 -24.61 -5.54
CA TYR A 284 -22.92 -25.06 -6.87
C TYR A 284 -21.86 -26.16 -6.80
N ASN A 285 -22.04 -27.21 -7.61
CA ASN A 285 -21.07 -28.29 -7.76
C ASN A 285 -19.86 -27.87 -8.62
N THR A 286 -20.03 -26.87 -9.49
CA THR A 286 -18.92 -26.26 -10.25
C THR A 286 -18.10 -25.36 -9.33
N GLN A 287 -16.78 -25.36 -9.51
CA GLN A 287 -15.91 -24.41 -8.81
C GLN A 287 -16.04 -23.05 -9.47
N LEU A 288 -16.51 -22.05 -8.71
CA LEU A 288 -16.41 -20.64 -9.10
C LEU A 288 -15.34 -19.96 -8.24
N LEU A 289 -14.50 -19.16 -8.89
CA LEU A 289 -13.50 -18.29 -8.27
C LEU A 289 -13.63 -16.89 -8.86
N LEU A 290 -13.26 -15.87 -8.07
CA LEU A 290 -13.20 -14.49 -8.51
C LEU A 290 -11.98 -14.30 -9.42
N ASP A 291 -12.23 -13.79 -10.63
CA ASP A 291 -11.23 -13.58 -11.67
C ASP A 291 -10.36 -14.83 -11.92
N ARG A 292 -10.98 -16.02 -11.86
CA ARG A 292 -10.38 -17.36 -12.03
C ARG A 292 -9.45 -17.83 -10.90
N TYR A 293 -8.80 -16.92 -10.17
CA TYR A 293 -7.72 -17.27 -9.22
C TYR A 293 -8.08 -17.07 -7.75
N HIS A 294 -9.00 -16.14 -7.44
CA HIS A 294 -9.15 -15.61 -6.09
C HIS A 294 -10.39 -16.19 -5.40
N GLN A 295 -10.24 -16.60 -4.13
CA GLN A 295 -11.38 -16.89 -3.26
C GLN A 295 -12.03 -15.60 -2.73
N SER A 296 -11.25 -14.52 -2.61
CA SER A 296 -11.72 -13.19 -2.17
C SER A 296 -10.94 -12.06 -2.86
N VAL A 297 -11.63 -10.96 -3.16
CA VAL A 297 -11.04 -9.75 -3.74
C VAL A 297 -11.36 -8.54 -2.86
N ALA A 298 -10.31 -7.76 -2.57
CA ALA A 298 -10.36 -6.55 -1.76
C ALA A 298 -10.49 -5.28 -2.63
N PHE A 299 -11.61 -4.56 -2.48
CA PHE A 299 -11.86 -3.24 -3.05
C PHE A 299 -11.72 -2.16 -1.98
N ARG A 300 -11.75 -0.87 -2.38
CA ARG A 300 -11.53 0.26 -1.45
C ARG A 300 -12.54 0.34 -0.30
N TYR A 301 -13.78 -0.09 -0.54
CA TYR A 301 -14.92 0.06 0.38
C TYR A 301 -15.75 -1.22 0.57
N MET A 302 -15.31 -2.36 0.03
CA MET A 302 -15.98 -3.64 0.21
C MET A 302 -15.02 -4.81 -0.06
N ILE A 303 -15.36 -5.98 0.45
CA ILE A 303 -14.72 -7.24 0.10
C ILE A 303 -15.79 -8.17 -0.46
N VAL A 304 -15.45 -8.88 -1.53
CA VAL A 304 -16.27 -9.95 -2.10
C VAL A 304 -15.48 -11.25 -1.97
N ALA A 305 -16.10 -12.29 -1.41
CA ALA A 305 -15.56 -13.64 -1.33
C ALA A 305 -16.59 -14.67 -1.81
N VAL A 306 -16.10 -15.78 -2.36
CA VAL A 306 -16.92 -16.84 -2.94
C VAL A 306 -16.38 -18.19 -2.51
N ARG A 307 -17.28 -19.08 -2.11
CA ARG A 307 -17.05 -20.52 -1.95
C ARG A 307 -18.19 -21.32 -2.58
N THR A 308 -17.89 -22.54 -3.01
CA THR A 308 -18.86 -23.46 -3.62
C THR A 308 -18.76 -24.85 -2.98
N LYS A 309 -19.54 -25.84 -3.45
CA LYS A 309 -19.53 -27.18 -2.84
C LYS A 309 -18.18 -27.89 -2.96
N SER A 310 -17.44 -27.66 -4.04
CA SER A 310 -16.12 -28.26 -4.27
C SER A 310 -15.15 -27.86 -3.17
N THR A 311 -14.40 -28.84 -2.63
CA THR A 311 -13.51 -28.65 -1.48
C THR A 311 -12.09 -28.25 -1.87
N GLN A 312 -11.67 -28.64 -3.08
CA GLN A 312 -10.31 -28.43 -3.59
C GLN A 312 -10.35 -28.17 -5.10
N THR A 313 -9.40 -27.37 -5.59
CA THR A 313 -9.11 -27.23 -7.02
C THR A 313 -7.61 -27.31 -7.27
N VAL A 314 -7.25 -27.75 -8.48
CA VAL A 314 -5.89 -27.56 -9.00
C VAL A 314 -5.68 -26.06 -9.17
N SER A 315 -4.56 -25.59 -8.65
CA SER A 315 -4.11 -24.22 -8.80
C SER A 315 -3.35 -24.06 -10.12
N ASP A 316 -3.48 -22.89 -10.75
CA ASP A 316 -2.55 -22.48 -11.80
C ASP A 316 -1.11 -22.31 -11.26
N TYR A 317 -0.92 -22.16 -9.95
CA TYR A 317 0.41 -22.07 -9.32
C TYR A 317 1.12 -23.44 -9.20
N SER A 318 2.38 -23.52 -9.63
CA SER A 318 3.28 -24.65 -9.37
C SER A 318 4.31 -24.38 -8.26
N CYS A 319 4.79 -25.46 -7.64
CA CYS A 319 5.90 -25.48 -6.70
C CYS A 319 6.81 -26.67 -7.02
N ASN A 320 8.07 -26.42 -7.40
CA ASN A 320 9.03 -27.46 -7.81
C ASN A 320 8.47 -28.42 -8.87
N GLY A 321 7.84 -27.87 -9.92
CA GLY A 321 7.24 -28.65 -11.01
C GLY A 321 6.00 -29.47 -10.62
N ARG A 322 5.45 -29.31 -9.41
CA ARG A 322 4.18 -29.92 -8.98
C ARG A 322 3.09 -28.86 -8.88
N HIS A 323 1.90 -29.17 -9.37
CA HIS A 323 0.73 -28.31 -9.16
C HIS A 323 0.41 -28.17 -7.68
N MET A 324 0.12 -26.94 -7.24
CA MET A 324 -0.46 -26.69 -5.92
C MET A 324 -1.96 -26.97 -5.95
N PHE A 325 -2.53 -27.32 -4.79
CA PHE A 325 -3.97 -27.44 -4.61
C PHE A 325 -4.46 -26.35 -3.67
N ILE A 326 -5.55 -25.67 -4.02
CA ILE A 326 -6.20 -24.67 -3.18
C ILE A 326 -7.40 -25.31 -2.49
N GLN A 327 -7.52 -25.14 -1.17
CA GLN A 327 -8.68 -25.59 -0.38
C GLN A 327 -9.79 -24.53 -0.48
N THR A 328 -10.64 -24.67 -1.50
CA THR A 328 -11.55 -23.61 -1.96
C THR A 328 -12.68 -23.25 -0.98
N ARG A 329 -13.00 -24.14 -0.04
CA ARG A 329 -13.95 -23.86 1.06
C ARG A 329 -13.35 -23.11 2.25
N LYS A 330 -12.02 -23.09 2.43
CA LYS A 330 -11.35 -22.33 3.50
C LYS A 330 -11.16 -20.88 3.10
N LEU A 331 -11.96 -20.01 3.69
CA LEU A 331 -11.96 -18.58 3.41
C LEU A 331 -11.26 -17.74 4.48
N GLU A 332 -10.91 -18.30 5.64
CA GLU A 332 -10.42 -17.52 6.79
C GLU A 332 -9.18 -16.71 6.44
N ARG A 333 -8.17 -17.37 5.84
CA ARG A 333 -6.94 -16.72 5.39
C ARG A 333 -7.16 -15.65 4.31
N PRO A 334 -7.78 -15.96 3.14
CA PRO A 334 -7.96 -14.95 2.09
C PRO A 334 -8.87 -13.79 2.54
N LEU A 335 -9.83 -14.02 3.45
CA LEU A 335 -10.62 -12.96 4.09
C LEU A 335 -9.78 -12.07 5.00
N VAL A 336 -8.96 -12.62 5.91
CA VAL A 336 -8.05 -11.83 6.75
C VAL A 336 -7.12 -10.97 5.89
N GLY A 337 -6.53 -11.53 4.84
CA GLY A 337 -5.71 -10.78 3.88
C GLY A 337 -6.50 -9.69 3.15
N SER A 338 -7.76 -9.94 2.79
CA SER A 338 -8.62 -8.94 2.13
C SER A 338 -9.03 -7.80 3.07
N ILE A 339 -9.27 -8.09 4.35
CA ILE A 339 -9.57 -7.11 5.40
C ILE A 339 -8.37 -6.19 5.63
N LEU A 340 -7.15 -6.72 5.71
CA LEU A 340 -5.92 -5.90 5.81
C LEU A 340 -5.75 -4.94 4.62
N GLN A 341 -6.02 -5.42 3.40
CA GLN A 341 -5.93 -4.61 2.19
C GLN A 341 -6.96 -3.48 2.17
N SER A 342 -8.23 -3.81 2.48
CA SER A 342 -9.33 -2.84 2.36
C SER A 342 -9.34 -1.86 3.54
N MET A 343 -9.12 -2.34 4.76
CA MET A 343 -9.22 -1.51 5.96
C MET A 343 -7.92 -0.72 6.23
N TRP A 344 -6.75 -1.34 6.12
CA TRP A 344 -5.47 -0.70 6.45
C TRP A 344 -4.50 -0.53 5.26
N GLY A 345 -4.95 -0.81 4.03
CA GLY A 345 -4.18 -0.49 2.82
C GLY A 345 -2.90 -1.32 2.65
N VAL A 346 -2.72 -2.38 3.45
CA VAL A 346 -1.51 -3.21 3.46
C VAL A 346 -1.43 -3.98 2.14
N SER A 347 -0.36 -3.77 1.36
CA SER A 347 -0.15 -4.52 0.12
C SER A 347 0.12 -6.01 0.40
N PRO A 348 -0.42 -6.94 -0.40
CA PRO A 348 0.00 -8.33 -0.40
C PRO A 348 1.51 -8.49 -0.59
N THR A 349 2.11 -9.52 0.03
CA THR A 349 3.58 -9.69 0.02
C THR A 349 4.18 -10.05 -1.35
N HIS A 350 3.35 -10.36 -2.36
CA HIS A 350 3.80 -10.45 -3.77
C HIS A 350 3.59 -9.18 -4.59
N LEU A 351 3.00 -8.11 -4.04
CA LEU A 351 2.69 -6.90 -4.80
C LEU A 351 3.56 -5.73 -4.34
N LEU A 352 4.39 -5.28 -5.27
CA LEU A 352 5.36 -4.20 -5.11
C LEU A 352 5.04 -3.05 -6.06
N TRP A 353 5.07 -1.81 -5.59
CA TRP A 353 5.00 -0.64 -6.48
C TRP A 353 6.39 -0.27 -6.99
N SER A 354 6.55 -0.12 -8.31
CA SER A 354 7.78 0.39 -8.91
C SER A 354 7.60 1.79 -9.49
N PRO A 355 8.17 2.83 -8.85
CA PRO A 355 8.17 4.19 -9.40
C PRO A 355 8.84 4.32 -10.77
N ARG A 356 9.79 3.41 -11.09
CA ARG A 356 10.50 3.41 -12.39
C ARG A 356 9.61 2.92 -13.53
N HIS A 357 8.82 1.88 -13.28
CA HIS A 357 7.91 1.31 -14.29
C HIS A 357 6.50 1.89 -14.22
N ASN A 358 6.24 2.79 -13.25
CA ASN A 358 4.93 3.36 -12.94
C ASN A 358 3.81 2.30 -12.88
N SER A 359 4.13 1.14 -12.30
CA SER A 359 3.28 -0.05 -12.30
C SER A 359 3.55 -0.92 -11.07
N THR A 360 2.56 -1.76 -10.75
CA THR A 360 2.69 -2.83 -9.76
C THR A 360 3.41 -4.02 -10.36
N LEU A 361 4.53 -4.40 -9.76
CA LEU A 361 5.25 -5.64 -10.04
C LEU A 361 4.70 -6.78 -9.18
N VAL A 362 4.75 -8.00 -9.72
CA VAL A 362 4.37 -9.23 -9.04
C VAL A 362 5.63 -10.04 -8.77
N ASP A 363 5.96 -10.27 -7.49
CA ASP A 363 7.13 -11.05 -7.05
C ASP A 363 6.71 -12.05 -5.97
N TYR A 364 6.58 -13.33 -6.34
CA TYR A 364 6.16 -14.37 -5.39
C TYR A 364 7.24 -14.82 -4.40
N THR A 365 8.47 -14.30 -4.49
CA THR A 365 9.61 -14.66 -3.60
C THR A 365 9.24 -14.58 -2.11
N TRP A 366 8.44 -13.57 -1.74
CA TRP A 366 8.05 -13.29 -0.35
C TRP A 366 6.58 -13.66 -0.04
N SER A 367 5.94 -14.49 -0.87
CA SER A 367 4.59 -15.03 -0.62
C SER A 367 4.56 -16.33 0.21
N VAL A 368 5.66 -16.62 0.91
CA VAL A 368 5.81 -17.73 1.86
C VAL A 368 5.95 -17.19 3.29
N GLY A 369 5.69 -18.04 4.29
CA GLY A 369 5.86 -17.70 5.72
C GLY A 369 4.57 -17.22 6.40
N GLN A 370 4.71 -16.50 7.51
CA GLN A 370 3.60 -16.06 8.37
C GLN A 370 2.91 -14.81 7.78
N THR A 371 2.06 -15.05 6.79
CA THR A 371 1.34 -14.00 6.06
C THR A 371 -0.01 -14.53 5.57
N PRO A 372 -1.12 -13.77 5.70
CA PRO A 372 -2.39 -14.16 5.09
C PRO A 372 -2.42 -13.98 3.57
N PHE A 373 -1.36 -13.41 2.98
CA PHE A 373 -1.26 -13.13 1.54
C PHE A 373 -0.65 -14.26 0.72
N GLY A 374 -0.96 -14.25 -0.59
CA GLY A 374 -0.38 -15.17 -1.58
C GLY A 374 -1.00 -16.58 -1.56
N PRO A 375 -0.61 -17.45 -2.51
CA PRO A 375 -1.10 -18.82 -2.58
C PRO A 375 -0.23 -19.82 -1.79
N PHE A 376 0.96 -19.43 -1.33
CA PHE A 376 1.96 -20.32 -0.72
C PHE A 376 2.06 -20.24 0.82
N SER A 377 1.06 -19.62 1.48
CA SER A 377 0.92 -19.64 2.93
C SER A 377 -0.46 -20.14 3.35
N GLU A 378 -0.52 -20.83 4.50
CA GLU A 378 -1.73 -21.26 5.21
C GLU A 378 -1.98 -20.43 6.49
N SER A 379 -1.13 -19.46 6.81
CA SER A 379 -1.21 -18.70 8.07
C SER A 379 -2.27 -17.60 8.04
N THR A 380 -3.10 -17.50 9.09
CA THR A 380 -4.04 -16.39 9.30
C THR A 380 -3.49 -15.28 10.19
N SER A 381 -2.34 -15.46 10.84
CA SER A 381 -1.80 -14.51 11.81
C SER A 381 -0.98 -13.38 11.15
N LEU A 382 -0.88 -12.25 11.85
CA LEU A 382 -0.29 -11.02 11.33
C LEU A 382 1.19 -10.91 11.69
N SER A 383 2.05 -10.74 10.68
CA SER A 383 3.46 -10.44 10.93
C SER A 383 3.65 -9.01 11.47
N PHE A 384 4.74 -8.76 12.20
CA PHE A 384 5.13 -7.42 12.66
C PHE A 384 5.05 -6.37 11.55
N VAL A 385 5.54 -6.72 10.35
CA VAL A 385 5.58 -5.86 9.17
C VAL A 385 4.19 -5.40 8.74
N GLN A 386 3.18 -6.28 8.82
CA GLN A 386 1.81 -5.97 8.43
C GLN A 386 1.14 -5.06 9.46
N LYS A 387 1.48 -5.20 10.74
CA LYS A 387 1.00 -4.37 11.85
C LYS A 387 1.62 -2.96 11.81
N ASP A 388 2.93 -2.87 11.58
CA ASP A 388 3.64 -1.60 11.34
C ASP A 388 3.07 -0.88 10.11
N ALA A 389 2.93 -1.59 8.99
CA ALA A 389 2.36 -1.06 7.76
C ALA A 389 0.94 -0.53 7.97
N ALA A 390 0.09 -1.25 8.70
CA ALA A 390 -1.29 -0.84 8.97
C ALA A 390 -1.37 0.54 9.65
N ARG A 391 -0.50 0.81 10.64
CA ARG A 391 -0.39 2.10 11.33
C ARG A 391 0.23 3.17 10.43
N ARG A 392 1.37 2.85 9.82
CA ARG A 392 2.14 3.75 8.96
C ARG A 392 1.34 4.24 7.74
N ASN A 393 0.51 3.37 7.16
CA ASN A 393 -0.34 3.69 6.01
C ASN A 393 -1.34 4.82 6.27
N VAL A 394 -1.87 4.91 7.51
CA VAL A 394 -2.76 6.00 7.93
C VAL A 394 -2.00 7.33 7.96
N LEU A 395 -0.79 7.34 8.50
CA LEU A 395 0.07 8.53 8.56
C LEU A 395 0.53 8.96 7.16
N LEU A 396 0.92 8.01 6.30
CA LEU A 396 1.33 8.29 4.92
C LEU A 396 0.18 8.88 4.09
N THR A 397 -1.04 8.35 4.26
CA THR A 397 -2.24 8.92 3.61
C THR A 397 -2.53 10.33 4.11
N SER A 398 -2.45 10.53 5.44
CA SER A 398 -2.70 11.83 6.07
C SER A 398 -1.66 12.87 5.63
N LEU A 399 -0.37 12.51 5.63
CA LEU A 399 0.72 13.35 5.14
C LEU A 399 0.53 13.72 3.66
N ASN A 400 0.19 12.74 2.81
CA ASN A 400 -0.07 13.00 1.40
C ASN A 400 -1.26 13.97 1.22
N TYR A 401 -2.35 13.78 1.98
CA TYR A 401 -3.48 14.69 1.98
C TYR A 401 -3.11 16.12 2.42
N SER A 402 -2.40 16.29 3.54
CA SER A 402 -1.97 17.61 4.03
C SER A 402 -1.01 18.29 3.04
N VAL A 403 -0.13 17.54 2.36
CA VAL A 403 0.75 18.07 1.31
C VAL A 403 -0.02 18.46 0.05
N THR A 404 -0.94 17.62 -0.45
CA THR A 404 -1.79 17.96 -1.61
C THR A 404 -2.64 19.20 -1.32
N SER A 405 -3.28 19.25 -0.15
CA SER A 405 -4.08 20.41 0.28
C SER A 405 -3.24 21.69 0.40
N ALA A 406 -1.97 21.59 0.82
CA ALA A 406 -1.04 22.72 0.81
C ALA A 406 -0.70 23.20 -0.62
N LEU A 407 -0.55 22.26 -1.58
CA LEU A 407 -0.33 22.60 -2.99
C LEU A 407 -1.56 23.31 -3.57
N ASP A 408 -2.77 22.83 -3.29
CA ASP A 408 -4.03 23.46 -3.75
C ASP A 408 -4.13 24.93 -3.29
N VAL A 409 -3.72 25.24 -2.05
CA VAL A 409 -3.63 26.62 -1.54
C VAL A 409 -2.66 27.46 -2.36
N LEU A 410 -1.46 26.94 -2.63
CA LEU A 410 -0.42 27.65 -3.38
C LEU A 410 -0.81 27.84 -4.86
N GLU A 411 -1.42 26.84 -5.49
CA GLU A 411 -1.95 26.93 -6.84
C GLU A 411 -3.05 28.00 -6.92
N SER A 412 -4.01 28.00 -5.99
CA SER A 412 -5.03 29.06 -5.88
C SER A 412 -4.40 30.45 -5.73
N ILE A 413 -3.39 30.63 -4.87
CA ILE A 413 -2.67 31.90 -4.73
C ILE A 413 -2.02 32.31 -6.06
N SER A 414 -1.38 31.37 -6.76
CA SER A 414 -0.71 31.64 -8.05
C SER A 414 -1.68 32.03 -9.16
N ALA A 415 -2.87 31.40 -9.21
CA ALA A 415 -3.91 31.68 -10.19
C ALA A 415 -4.47 33.11 -10.04
N HIS A 416 -4.49 33.65 -8.82
CA HIS A 416 -4.94 35.01 -8.52
C HIS A 416 -3.80 36.06 -8.55
N GLY A 417 -2.70 35.79 -9.26
CA GLY A 417 -1.60 36.74 -9.46
C GLY A 417 -0.53 36.74 -8.37
N GLY A 418 -0.62 35.87 -7.36
CA GLY A 418 0.38 35.68 -6.32
C GLY A 418 0.02 36.30 -4.96
N ASP A 419 0.79 35.91 -3.94
CA ASP A 419 0.54 36.19 -2.52
C ASP A 419 0.42 37.68 -2.21
N LYS A 420 1.27 38.53 -2.79
CA LYS A 420 1.29 39.98 -2.57
C LYS A 420 0.10 40.72 -3.19
N PHE A 421 -0.51 40.17 -4.23
CA PHE A 421 -1.65 40.80 -4.91
C PHE A 421 -2.97 40.33 -4.30
N LEU A 422 -3.08 39.04 -3.99
CA LEU A 422 -4.25 38.45 -3.35
C LEU A 422 -4.35 38.83 -1.86
N LEU A 423 -3.26 38.70 -1.09
CA LEU A 423 -3.29 38.89 0.36
C LEU A 423 -2.82 40.30 0.74
N ARG A 424 -3.76 41.13 1.21
CA ARG A 424 -3.46 42.43 1.84
C ARG A 424 -2.46 42.25 2.99
N GLN A 425 -1.65 43.27 3.27
CA GLN A 425 -0.47 43.18 4.14
C GLN A 425 -0.70 42.58 5.55
N SER A 426 -1.89 42.74 6.14
CA SER A 426 -2.26 42.06 7.40
C SER A 426 -2.51 40.55 7.22
N ARG A 427 -3.33 40.16 6.23
CA ARG A 427 -3.60 38.74 5.89
C ARG A 427 -2.35 38.02 5.40
N HIS A 428 -1.44 38.73 4.73
CA HIS A 428 -0.14 38.20 4.30
C HIS A 428 0.73 37.77 5.49
N VAL A 429 0.84 38.63 6.51
CA VAL A 429 1.58 38.29 7.75
C VAL A 429 0.95 37.08 8.46
N GLU A 430 -0.37 37.02 8.55
CA GLU A 430 -1.07 35.87 9.14
C GLU A 430 -0.81 34.58 8.34
N PHE A 431 -0.93 34.62 7.01
CA PHE A 431 -0.65 33.49 6.14
C PHE A 431 0.80 32.98 6.32
N VAL A 432 1.78 33.87 6.34
CA VAL A 432 3.20 33.50 6.55
C VAL A 432 3.41 32.88 7.95
N GLN A 433 2.75 33.38 8.99
CA GLN A 433 2.79 32.78 10.32
C GLN A 433 2.21 31.36 10.32
N ARG A 434 1.02 31.17 9.73
CA ARG A 434 0.37 29.85 9.58
C ARG A 434 1.23 28.88 8.79
N TRP A 435 1.80 29.31 7.67
CA TRP A 435 2.69 28.51 6.83
C TRP A 435 3.94 28.03 7.59
N ASN A 436 4.55 28.90 8.39
CA ASN A 436 5.72 28.54 9.19
C ASN A 436 5.38 27.51 10.30
N VAL A 437 4.22 27.65 10.96
CA VAL A 437 3.76 26.67 11.95
C VAL A 437 3.38 25.35 11.30
N PHE A 438 2.67 25.39 10.17
CA PHE A 438 2.32 24.22 9.36
C PHE A 438 3.58 23.43 8.96
N LYS A 439 4.58 24.12 8.39
CA LYS A 439 5.87 23.52 8.03
C LYS A 439 6.55 22.87 9.23
N TYR A 440 6.62 23.57 10.37
CA TYR A 440 7.20 23.01 11.60
C TYR A 440 6.48 21.72 12.04
N LYS A 441 5.14 21.68 11.98
CA LYS A 441 4.35 20.48 12.32
C LYS A 441 4.64 19.33 11.36
N LEU A 442 4.74 19.58 10.05
CA LEU A 442 5.13 18.55 9.07
C LEU A 442 6.54 18.03 9.30
N ASP A 443 7.53 18.92 9.49
CA ASP A 443 8.92 18.54 9.79
C ASP A 443 8.97 17.66 11.06
N LYS A 444 8.15 17.97 12.07
CA LYS A 444 8.03 17.16 13.29
C LYS A 444 7.36 15.81 13.06
N ALA A 445 6.27 15.74 12.29
CA ALA A 445 5.63 14.47 11.94
C ALA A 445 6.58 13.53 11.17
N ILE A 446 7.33 14.07 10.19
CA ILE A 446 8.33 13.33 9.42
C ILE A 446 9.50 12.85 10.31
N SER A 447 9.88 13.63 11.33
CA SER A 447 10.94 13.26 12.28
C SER A 447 10.54 12.19 13.32
N ALA A 448 9.26 11.80 13.37
CA ALA A 448 8.71 10.88 14.38
C ALA A 448 8.18 9.55 13.81
N PRO A 449 8.88 8.86 12.86
CA PRO A 449 8.32 7.71 12.15
C PRO A 449 8.06 6.49 13.04
N SER A 450 8.80 6.35 14.16
CA SER A 450 8.63 5.30 15.16
C SER A 450 7.63 5.65 16.28
N HIS A 451 7.21 6.92 16.37
CA HIS A 451 6.30 7.41 17.40
C HIS A 451 4.98 7.82 16.75
N PHE A 452 4.23 6.81 16.30
CA PHE A 452 3.04 7.00 15.47
C PHE A 452 2.00 7.96 16.08
N GLU A 453 1.80 7.94 17.40
CA GLU A 453 0.90 8.87 18.10
C GLU A 453 1.35 10.34 17.98
N MET A 454 2.65 10.60 18.14
CA MET A 454 3.20 11.95 18.01
C MET A 454 3.12 12.44 16.57
N ALA A 455 3.39 11.56 15.60
CA ALA A 455 3.23 11.88 14.18
C ALA A 455 1.77 12.18 13.83
N LEU A 456 0.82 11.37 14.30
CA LEU A 456 -0.62 11.59 14.13
C LEU A 456 -1.07 12.92 14.74
N TYR A 457 -0.62 13.23 15.96
CA TYR A 457 -0.92 14.49 16.65
C TYR A 457 -0.46 15.69 15.83
N TYR A 458 0.79 15.69 15.33
CA TYR A 458 1.30 16.79 14.52
C TYR A 458 0.55 16.93 13.18
N LEU A 459 0.21 15.83 12.51
CA LEU A 459 -0.56 15.85 11.26
C LEU A 459 -1.97 16.41 11.47
N ARG A 460 -2.74 15.87 12.43
CA ARG A 460 -4.07 16.39 12.79
C ARG A 460 -4.02 17.85 13.24
N SER A 461 -2.99 18.24 13.98
CA SER A 461 -2.79 19.64 14.37
C SER A 461 -2.45 20.54 13.18
N SER A 462 -1.86 20.01 12.11
CA SER A 462 -1.50 20.77 10.90
C SER A 462 -2.71 21.11 10.04
N ASP A 463 -3.75 20.27 10.06
CA ASP A 463 -4.99 20.49 9.31
C ASP A 463 -5.72 21.77 9.75
N HIS A 464 -5.59 22.18 11.02
CA HIS A 464 -6.10 23.46 11.50
C HIS A 464 -5.41 24.68 10.86
N ASP A 465 -4.10 24.60 10.60
CA ASP A 465 -3.37 25.69 9.92
C ASP A 465 -3.66 25.68 8.42
N LEU A 466 -3.80 24.49 7.81
CA LEU A 466 -4.26 24.36 6.42
C LEU A 466 -5.64 24.96 6.22
N TYR A 467 -6.60 24.65 7.09
CA TYR A 467 -7.95 25.21 7.04
C TYR A 467 -7.94 26.74 7.18
N ALA A 468 -7.13 27.28 8.09
CA ALA A 468 -6.96 28.73 8.23
C ALA A 468 -6.36 29.37 6.96
N MET A 469 -5.34 28.75 6.35
CA MET A 469 -4.74 29.24 5.10
C MET A 469 -5.72 29.19 3.92
N HIS A 470 -6.48 28.09 3.76
CA HIS A 470 -7.57 27.99 2.79
C HIS A 470 -8.62 29.09 2.99
N SER A 471 -9.07 29.32 4.22
CA SER A 471 -10.04 30.38 4.55
C SER A 471 -9.53 31.78 4.20
N LEU A 472 -8.27 32.10 4.53
CA LEU A 472 -7.65 33.39 4.18
C LEU A 472 -7.60 33.62 2.67
N VAL A 473 -7.23 32.60 1.91
CA VAL A 473 -7.15 32.64 0.43
C VAL A 473 -8.54 32.75 -0.19
N TYR A 474 -9.52 32.00 0.32
CA TYR A 474 -10.91 32.03 -0.16
C TYR A 474 -11.59 33.38 0.09
N HIS A 475 -11.44 33.96 1.28
CA HIS A 475 -11.98 35.29 1.56
C HIS A 475 -11.25 36.41 0.80
N ALA A 476 -9.97 36.23 0.50
CA ALA A 476 -9.23 37.17 -0.34
C ALA A 476 -9.67 37.10 -1.82
N SER A 477 -9.95 35.90 -2.37
CA SER A 477 -10.37 35.78 -3.76
C SER A 477 -11.79 36.31 -4.01
N GLN A 478 -12.68 36.22 -3.01
CA GLN A 478 -14.00 36.86 -3.07
C GLN A 478 -13.97 38.40 -3.14
N GLU A 479 -12.89 39.04 -2.69
CA GLU A 479 -12.70 40.50 -2.77
C GLU A 479 -12.10 40.97 -4.10
N LEU A 480 -11.72 40.06 -5.00
CA LEU A 480 -11.12 40.41 -6.29
C LEU A 480 -12.19 40.77 -7.33
N GLU A 481 -12.26 42.06 -7.67
CA GLU A 481 -13.06 42.53 -8.80
C GLU A 481 -12.33 42.24 -10.12
N ALA A 482 -12.96 41.46 -11.00
CA ALA A 482 -12.45 41.17 -12.33
C ALA A 482 -12.60 42.39 -13.27
N SER A 483 -11.59 43.27 -13.32
CA SER A 483 -11.54 44.39 -14.26
C SER A 483 -11.08 43.93 -15.65
N LEU A 484 -11.99 43.91 -16.62
CA LEU A 484 -11.68 43.53 -18.01
C LEU A 484 -11.17 44.77 -18.77
N VAL A 485 -9.85 44.95 -18.80
CA VAL A 485 -9.19 46.08 -19.48
C VAL A 485 -9.23 45.85 -21.00
N CYS A 486 -10.34 46.22 -21.63
CA CYS A 486 -10.56 46.05 -23.07
C CYS A 486 -9.59 46.85 -23.96
N PHE A 487 -9.11 48.00 -23.46
CA PHE A 487 -8.19 48.87 -24.16
C PHE A 487 -7.19 49.48 -23.17
N ASN A 488 -5.89 49.29 -23.42
CA ASN A 488 -4.87 50.18 -22.88
C ASN A 488 -4.92 51.47 -23.69
N ASP A 489 -5.38 52.56 -23.08
CA ASP A 489 -5.28 53.88 -23.72
C ASP A 489 -3.81 54.17 -24.09
N PRO A 490 -3.53 54.72 -25.29
CA PRO A 490 -2.18 55.07 -25.67
C PRO A 490 -1.61 56.09 -24.66
N PRO A 491 -0.36 55.92 -24.20
CA PRO A 491 0.20 56.77 -23.16
C PRO A 491 0.14 58.24 -23.58
N PHE A 492 -0.42 59.08 -22.71
CA PHE A 492 -0.65 60.49 -22.99
C PHE A 492 0.61 61.15 -23.57
N PRO A 493 0.55 61.86 -24.71
CA PRO A 493 1.73 62.22 -25.50
C PRO A 493 2.47 63.43 -24.91
N TRP A 494 3.06 63.27 -23.73
CA TRP A 494 3.85 64.26 -23.01
C TRP A 494 4.97 64.87 -23.86
N GLY A 495 5.57 64.08 -24.78
CA GLY A 495 6.54 64.60 -25.75
C GLY A 495 5.95 65.64 -26.70
N SER A 496 4.75 65.40 -27.23
CA SER A 496 4.05 66.34 -28.13
C SER A 496 3.55 67.58 -27.39
N VAL A 497 3.08 67.42 -26.15
CA VAL A 497 2.67 68.55 -25.29
C VAL A 497 3.88 69.41 -24.90
N SER A 498 4.99 68.80 -24.49
CA SER A 498 6.23 69.49 -24.11
C SER A 498 6.85 70.24 -25.29
N THR A 499 6.98 69.61 -26.46
CA THR A 499 7.49 70.26 -27.68
C THR A 499 6.58 71.42 -28.12
N SER A 500 5.25 71.25 -28.05
CA SER A 500 4.30 72.34 -28.34
C SER A 500 4.48 73.51 -27.37
N ALA A 501 4.63 73.25 -26.07
CA ALA A 501 4.88 74.29 -25.07
C ALA A 501 6.21 75.03 -25.33
N VAL A 502 7.30 74.31 -25.61
CA VAL A 502 8.61 74.90 -25.94
C VAL A 502 8.54 75.78 -27.19
N ILE A 503 7.84 75.34 -28.25
CA ILE A 503 7.62 76.13 -29.46
C ILE A 503 6.82 77.39 -29.14
N LEU A 504 5.75 77.29 -28.34
CA LEU A 504 4.91 78.42 -27.96
C LEU A 504 5.70 79.46 -27.14
N PHE A 505 6.54 79.01 -26.19
CA PHE A 505 7.48 79.87 -25.47
C PHE A 505 8.53 80.52 -26.38
N ALA A 506 9.07 79.79 -27.37
CA ALA A 506 10.02 80.33 -28.33
C ALA A 506 9.38 81.40 -29.23
N VAL A 507 8.15 81.17 -29.70
CA VAL A 507 7.38 82.15 -30.48
C VAL A 507 7.06 83.40 -29.64
N LEU A 508 6.62 83.24 -28.38
CA LEU A 508 6.40 84.36 -27.46
C LEU A 508 7.70 85.14 -27.18
N TYR A 509 8.84 84.46 -27.04
CA TYR A 509 10.14 85.10 -26.85
C TYR A 509 10.60 85.87 -28.10
N ILE A 510 10.41 85.32 -29.30
CA ILE A 510 10.69 86.01 -30.56
C ILE A 510 9.75 87.21 -30.75
N TYR A 511 8.46 87.06 -30.44
CA TYR A 511 7.47 88.14 -30.53
C TYR A 511 7.81 89.29 -29.57
N THR A 512 8.13 89.00 -28.30
CA THR A 512 8.50 90.02 -27.30
C THR A 512 9.88 90.67 -27.57
N LYS A 513 10.78 90.03 -28.31
CA LYS A 513 12.06 90.62 -28.76
C LYS A 513 12.09 91.10 -30.21
N ARG A 514 10.95 91.10 -30.93
CA ARG A 514 10.81 91.52 -32.33
C ARG A 514 11.55 92.82 -32.64
N ASP A 515 11.35 93.86 -31.82
CA ASP A 515 11.90 95.20 -32.07
C ASP A 515 13.40 95.33 -31.76
N LYS A 516 13.99 94.35 -31.07
CA LYS A 516 15.45 94.20 -30.92
C LYS A 516 16.07 93.32 -32.02
N LEU A 517 15.37 92.28 -32.47
CA LEU A 517 15.88 91.31 -33.45
C LEU A 517 15.83 91.82 -34.89
N PHE A 518 14.81 92.60 -35.28
CA PHE A 518 14.64 93.08 -36.66
C PHE A 518 15.16 94.50 -36.89
N ARG A 519 16.00 95.04 -36.00
CA ARG A 519 16.47 96.44 -36.08
C ARG A 519 17.74 96.60 -36.93
N SER A 520 17.63 96.36 -38.24
CA SER A 520 18.62 96.86 -39.21
C SER A 520 18.05 97.09 -40.61
N LYS A 521 18.46 98.22 -41.22
CA LYS A 521 18.19 98.66 -42.60
C LYS A 521 16.73 99.01 -42.99
N ARG A 522 16.23 100.13 -42.47
CA ARG A 522 15.35 101.04 -43.25
C ARG A 522 16.16 102.29 -43.65
N LYS A 523 16.59 102.28 -44.93
CA LYS A 523 17.13 103.35 -45.79
C LYS A 523 17.53 104.69 -45.13
N GLN A 524 18.81 105.06 -45.28
CA GLN A 524 19.18 106.46 -45.54
C GLN A 524 18.62 106.86 -46.91
N PHE A 525 18.03 108.05 -46.97
CA PHE A 525 18.30 109.03 -48.01
C PHE A 525 19.20 110.11 -47.37
#